data_AF-A0A9D0TIJ8-F1
#
_entry.id   AF-A0A9D0TIJ8-F1
#
_cell.length_a   1.000
_cell.length_b   1.000
_cell.length_c   1.000
_cell.angle_alpha   90.00
_cell.angle_beta   90.00
_cell.angle_gamma   90.00
#
_symmetry.space_group_name_H-M   'P 1'
#
loop_
_entity.id
_entity.type
_entity.pdbx_description
1 polymer ?
#
loop_
_entity_poly.entity_id
_entity_poly.type
_entity_poly.pdbx_seq_one_letter_code
_entity_poly.pdbx_strand_id
1 'polypeptide(L)'
;EIWSIQNMSPMAHPFHAHAIQWQILDRNGKAATGEDLGWKDTVLVQPGDTVRFIGRFDPAVNTGNYMYHCHILEHEDAGMMGFFRIEQ
;
A
#
# COMPACT_ATOMS: atom_id res chain seq x y z
N GLU A 1 11.28 -2.64 2.60
CA GLU A 1 10.44 -3.08 3.73
C GLU A 1 9.29 -3.95 3.24
N ILE A 2 8.72 -4.77 4.13
CA ILE A 2 7.48 -5.50 3.88
C ILE A 2 6.38 -4.81 4.69
N TRP A 3 5.32 -4.40 4.03
CA TRP A 3 4.15 -3.80 4.68
C TRP A 3 2.99 -4.80 4.65
N SER A 4 2.14 -4.78 5.68
CA SER A 4 0.95 -5.62 5.82
C SER A 4 -0.25 -4.73 6.08
N ILE A 5 -1.17 -4.67 5.11
CA ILE A 5 -2.39 -3.88 5.21
C ILE A 5 -3.57 -4.81 5.41
N GLN A 6 -4.33 -4.58 6.47
CA GLN A 6 -5.53 -5.33 6.79
C GLN A 6 -6.75 -4.43 6.68
N ASN A 7 -7.78 -4.89 5.96
CA ASN A 7 -9.05 -4.20 5.87
C ASN A 7 -10.07 -4.86 6.80
N MET A 8 -10.34 -4.21 7.93
CA MET A 8 -11.34 -4.65 8.91
C MET A 8 -12.75 -4.09 8.64
N SER A 9 -12.94 -3.34 7.55
CA SER A 9 -14.21 -2.71 7.18
C SER A 9 -14.98 -3.56 6.15
N PRO A 10 -16.30 -3.33 5.96
CA PRO A 10 -17.09 -4.05 4.97
C PRO A 10 -16.94 -3.49 3.53
N MET A 11 -16.10 -2.47 3.30
CA MET A 11 -15.89 -1.83 2.00
C MET A 11 -14.47 -2.09 1.48
N ALA A 12 -14.30 -2.25 0.17
CA ALA A 12 -12.98 -2.34 -0.44
C ALA A 12 -12.27 -0.98 -0.44
N HIS A 13 -10.97 -0.96 -0.16
CA HIS A 13 -10.18 0.29 -0.15
C HIS A 13 -8.96 0.15 -1.06
N PRO A 14 -8.76 1.02 -2.06
CA PRO A 14 -7.52 1.09 -2.81
C PRO A 14 -6.45 1.79 -1.96
N PHE A 15 -5.54 1.03 -1.36
CA PHE A 15 -4.41 1.57 -0.60
C PHE A 15 -3.33 2.06 -1.56
N HIS A 16 -2.99 3.34 -1.49
CA HIS A 16 -1.92 3.97 -2.28
C HIS A 16 -0.81 4.49 -1.37
N ALA A 17 0.44 4.35 -1.81
CA ALA A 17 1.60 4.93 -1.13
C ALA A 17 2.55 5.58 -2.14
N HIS A 18 3.02 6.78 -1.81
CA HIS A 18 3.96 7.55 -2.62
C HIS A 18 5.39 6.96 -2.56
N ALA A 19 6.33 7.64 -3.22
CA ALA A 19 7.77 7.35 -3.30
C ALA A 19 8.19 6.21 -4.23
N ILE A 20 7.57 5.04 -4.07
CA ILE A 20 8.00 3.82 -4.77
C ILE A 20 6.81 2.97 -5.24
N GLN A 21 7.12 1.99 -6.06
CA GLN A 21 6.20 0.91 -6.39
C GLN A 21 6.57 -0.35 -5.58
N TRP A 22 5.59 -1.24 -5.46
CA TRP A 22 5.60 -2.43 -4.63
C TRP A 22 5.31 -3.67 -5.46
N GLN A 23 5.71 -4.83 -4.94
CA GLN A 23 5.28 -6.13 -5.44
C GLN A 23 4.49 -6.84 -4.35
N ILE A 24 3.31 -7.37 -4.69
CA ILE A 24 2.49 -8.13 -3.75
C ILE A 24 3.15 -9.49 -3.51
N LEU A 25 3.31 -9.86 -2.24
CA LEU A 25 3.82 -11.17 -1.83
C LEU A 25 2.68 -12.18 -1.75
N ASP A 26 1.62 -11.83 -1.01
CA ASP A 26 0.45 -12.67 -0.80
C ASP A 26 -0.78 -11.85 -0.40
N ARG A 27 -1.94 -12.47 -0.61
CA ARG A 27 -3.23 -12.07 -0.06
C ARG A 27 -3.77 -13.20 0.81
N ASN A 28 -4.05 -12.90 2.07
CA ASN A 28 -4.60 -13.88 3.01
C ASN A 28 -3.74 -15.16 3.09
N GLY A 29 -2.41 -15.03 3.01
CA GLY A 29 -1.48 -16.16 3.02
C GLY A 29 -1.40 -16.95 1.70
N LYS A 30 -2.12 -16.54 0.65
CA LYS A 30 -2.03 -17.13 -0.69
C LYS A 30 -1.14 -16.27 -1.58
N ALA A 31 -0.14 -16.89 -2.20
CA ALA A 31 0.82 -16.21 -3.06
C ALA A 31 0.13 -15.37 -4.14
N ALA A 32 0.73 -14.22 -4.47
CA ALA A 32 0.24 -13.33 -5.51
C ALA A 32 0.15 -14.05 -6.87
N THR A 33 -0.94 -13.82 -7.60
CA THR A 33 -1.18 -14.37 -8.94
C THR A 33 -1.95 -13.38 -9.80
N GLY A 34 -1.93 -13.58 -11.13
CA GLY A 34 -2.75 -12.78 -12.05
C GLY A 34 -2.49 -11.27 -11.93
N GLU A 35 -3.54 -10.50 -11.65
CA GLU A 35 -3.49 -9.03 -11.55
C GLU A 35 -2.64 -8.51 -10.38
N ASP A 36 -2.34 -9.36 -9.39
CA ASP A 36 -1.45 -8.99 -8.28
C ASP A 36 0.03 -8.93 -8.69
N LEU A 37 0.36 -9.51 -9.85
CA LEU A 37 1.72 -9.51 -10.36
C LEU A 37 2.09 -8.15 -10.95
N GLY A 38 3.39 -7.89 -11.00
CA GLY A 38 3.97 -6.64 -11.49
C GLY A 38 4.17 -5.60 -10.38
N TRP A 39 4.55 -4.40 -10.79
CA TRP A 39 4.81 -3.27 -9.91
C TRP A 39 3.53 -2.45 -9.73
N LYS A 40 3.18 -2.15 -8.49
CA LYS A 40 1.96 -1.43 -8.10
C LYS A 40 2.31 -0.28 -7.17
N ASP A 41 1.75 0.90 -7.38
CA ASP A 41 1.71 1.96 -6.36
C ASP A 41 0.40 1.92 -5.54
N THR A 42 -0.62 1.26 -6.09
CA THR A 42 -1.97 1.17 -5.53
C THR A 42 -2.42 -0.28 -5.49
N VAL A 43 -2.88 -0.72 -4.32
CA VAL A 43 -3.30 -2.10 -4.04
C VAL A 43 -4.73 -2.07 -3.53
N LEU A 44 -5.64 -2.70 -4.27
CA LEU A 44 -7.01 -2.91 -3.79
C LEU A 44 -7.01 -3.90 -2.63
N VAL A 45 -7.59 -3.54 -1.49
CA VAL A 45 -7.72 -4.40 -0.31
C VAL A 45 -9.21 -4.68 -0.07
N GLN A 46 -9.65 -5.92 -0.34
CA GLN A 46 -11.05 -6.30 -0.21
C GLN A 46 -11.48 -6.37 1.28
N PRO A 47 -12.79 -6.36 1.59
CA PRO A 47 -13.26 -6.58 2.95
C PRO A 47 -12.70 -7.86 3.57
N GLY A 48 -12.08 -7.76 4.74
CA GLY A 48 -11.47 -8.89 5.45
C GLY A 48 -10.09 -9.32 4.93
N ASP A 49 -9.59 -8.72 3.84
CA ASP A 49 -8.27 -9.06 3.32
C ASP A 49 -7.15 -8.59 4.25
N THR A 50 -6.09 -9.39 4.30
CA THR A 50 -4.74 -8.96 4.67
C THR A 50 -3.83 -9.13 3.46
N VAL A 51 -3.22 -8.05 3.00
CA VAL A 51 -2.32 -8.03 1.84
C VAL A 51 -0.93 -7.66 2.30
N ARG A 52 0.05 -8.50 1.96
CA ARG A 52 1.46 -8.21 2.21
C ARG A 52 2.15 -7.85 0.91
N PHE A 53 2.93 -6.79 0.92
CA PHE A 53 3.70 -6.34 -0.24
C PHE A 53 5.08 -5.86 0.18
N ILE A 54 6.03 -5.96 -0.74
CA ILE A 54 7.43 -5.62 -0.53
C ILE A 54 7.82 -4.48 -1.45
N GLY A 55 8.59 -3.54 -0.91
CA GLY A 55 9.15 -2.41 -1.64
C GLY A 55 10.56 -2.12 -1.16
N ARG A 56 11.35 -1.47 -1.99
CA ARG A 56 12.70 -1.03 -1.64
C ARG A 56 12.75 0.48 -1.69
N PHE A 57 13.01 1.08 -0.54
CA PHE A 57 13.39 2.48 -0.45
C PHE A 57 14.90 2.57 -0.62
N ASP A 58 15.34 3.44 -1.52
CA ASP A 58 16.73 3.83 -1.65
C ASP A 58 16.89 5.22 -0.99
N PRO A 59 17.50 5.31 0.21
CA PRO A 59 17.66 6.58 0.92
C PRO A 59 18.35 7.67 0.10
N ALA A 60 19.21 7.31 -0.86
CA ALA A 60 19.92 8.28 -1.69
C ALA A 60 18.99 9.05 -2.64
N VAL A 61 17.85 8.46 -3.02
CA VAL A 61 16.88 9.07 -3.97
C VAL A 61 15.50 9.28 -3.37
N ASN A 62 15.17 8.59 -2.29
CA ASN A 62 13.85 8.60 -1.66
C ASN A 62 13.83 9.30 -0.30
N THR A 63 14.85 10.06 0.11
CA THR A 63 14.77 10.82 1.38
C THR A 63 13.66 11.86 1.33
N GLY A 64 12.75 11.85 2.31
CA GLY A 64 11.63 12.81 2.37
C GLY A 64 10.42 12.31 3.16
N ASN A 65 9.38 13.14 3.19
CA ASN A 65 8.07 12.78 3.72
C ASN A 65 7.14 12.40 2.57
N TYR A 66 6.46 11.28 2.70
CA TYR A 66 5.59 10.71 1.66
C TYR A 66 4.26 10.29 2.27
N MET A 67 3.21 10.35 1.46
CA MET A 67 1.86 9.99 1.89
C MET A 67 1.58 8.51 1.64
N TYR A 68 0.74 7.94 2.49
CA TYR A 68 -0.09 6.80 2.14
C TYR A 68 -1.54 7.14 2.46
N HIS A 69 -2.47 6.69 1.64
CA HIS A 69 -3.89 7.00 1.80
C HIS A 69 -4.79 6.03 1.06
N CYS A 70 -6.06 6.03 1.41
CA CYS A 70 -7.09 5.44 0.57
C CYS A 70 -7.26 6.30 -0.68
N HIS A 71 -7.26 5.69 -1.86
CA HIS A 71 -7.41 6.38 -3.14
C HIS A 71 -8.88 6.57 -3.55
N ILE A 72 -9.81 6.40 -2.61
CA ILE A 72 -11.17 6.93 -2.70
C ILE A 72 -11.10 8.36 -2.16
N LEU A 73 -11.30 9.35 -3.02
CA LEU A 73 -11.05 10.77 -2.71
C LEU A 73 -11.84 11.23 -1.49
N GLU A 74 -13.09 10.82 -1.36
CA GLU A 74 -13.94 11.16 -0.22
C GLU A 74 -13.40 10.58 1.10
N HIS A 75 -12.74 9.42 1.05
CA HIS A 75 -12.11 8.84 2.24
C HIS A 75 -10.79 9.54 2.57
N GLU A 76 -10.00 9.88 1.55
CA GLU A 76 -8.78 10.67 1.70
C GLU A 76 -9.08 12.02 2.35
N ASP A 77 -10.03 12.78 1.80
CA ASP A 77 -10.47 14.08 2.31
C ASP A 77 -11.06 13.99 3.73
N ALA A 78 -11.69 12.86 4.05
CA ALA A 78 -12.19 12.56 5.40
C ALA A 78 -11.09 12.09 6.37
N GLY A 79 -9.82 12.06 5.96
CA GLY A 79 -8.66 11.80 6.82
C GLY A 79 -8.16 10.36 6.79
N MET A 80 -8.56 9.51 5.84
CA MET A 80 -8.02 8.17 5.65
C MET A 80 -6.64 8.22 4.96
N MET A 81 -5.73 8.96 5.59
CA MET A 81 -4.38 9.24 5.13
C MET A 81 -3.40 9.29 6.30
N GLY A 82 -2.13 9.08 5.98
CA GLY A 82 -1.01 9.29 6.88
C GLY A 82 0.24 9.59 6.08
N PHE A 83 1.34 9.83 6.79
CA PHE A 83 2.64 10.01 6.16
C PHE A 83 3.68 9.08 6.79
N PHE A 84 4.73 8.82 6.03
CA PHE A 84 5.94 8.15 6.49
C PHE A 84 7.15 8.97 6.03
N ARG A 85 8.25 8.83 6.77
CA ARG A 85 9.50 9.51 6.49
C ARG A 85 10.57 8.50 6.15
N ILE A 86 11.31 8.78 5.08
CA ILE A 86 12.52 8.05 4.73
C ILE A 86 13.69 8.94 5.09
N GLU A 87 14.63 8.38 5.85
CA GLU A 87 15.84 9.04 6.34
C GLU A 87 17.08 8.41 5.69
N GLN A 88 18.19 9.14 5.69
CA GLN A 88 19.48 8.70 5.13
C GLN A 88 20.13 7.61 5.97
#